data_AF-H2NC77-F1
#
_entry.id   AF-H2NC77-F1
#
_cell.length_a   1.000
_cell.length_b   1.000
_cell.length_c   1.000
_cell.angle_alpha   90.00
_cell.angle_beta   90.00
_cell.angle_gamma   90.00
#
_symmetry.space_group_name_H-M   'P 1'
#
loop_
_entity.id
_entity.type
_entity.pdbx_description
1 polymer ?
#
loop_
_entity_poly.entity_id
_entity_poly.type
_entity_poly.pdbx_seq_one_letter_code
_entity_poly.pdbx_strand_id
1 'polypeptide(L)'
;MRLLALAAAALLARAPAPEVCAALNVTVSPGPVVDYLEGENATLLCHVSQKRRKDSLLAVRWFFAHSSDSQEALMVKMTKLRMVQYYGNFSRSAKRRRLRLLEEQRGALYRLSVLTLQPSDQGHYVCRVQEISRHRNKWTAWSNGSSATEMRGVSSHPVERGAFLGISLVILPHSLPFTTDLIMASFLQSS
;
A
#
# COMPACT_ATOMS: atom_id res chain seq x y z
N MET A 1 -8.87 48.47 65.69
CA MET A 1 -7.69 47.74 65.15
C MET A 1 -7.50 46.54 66.08
N ARG A 2 -7.62 45.27 65.66
CA ARG A 2 -6.86 44.56 64.62
C ARG A 2 -7.68 43.35 64.12
N LEU A 3 -7.53 43.08 62.82
CA LEU A 3 -8.30 42.13 62.01
C LEU A 3 -7.95 40.67 62.34
N LEU A 4 -8.96 39.81 62.46
CA LEU A 4 -8.82 38.35 62.55
C LEU A 4 -8.55 37.78 61.16
N ALA A 5 -7.39 37.14 60.97
CA ALA A 5 -7.00 36.52 59.71
C ALA A 5 -7.69 35.15 59.54
N LEU A 6 -8.49 35.02 58.48
CA LEU A 6 -9.09 33.75 58.05
C LEU A 6 -8.05 32.96 57.25
N ALA A 7 -7.66 31.79 57.73
CA ALA A 7 -6.82 30.86 56.99
C ALA A 7 -7.69 30.02 56.04
N ALA A 8 -7.51 30.20 54.73
CA ALA A 8 -8.13 29.37 53.71
C ALA A 8 -7.24 28.15 53.42
N ALA A 9 -7.75 26.94 53.70
CA ALA A 9 -7.07 25.70 53.32
C ALA A 9 -7.30 25.41 51.83
N ALA A 10 -6.23 25.44 51.04
CA ALA A 10 -6.27 25.08 49.62
C ALA A 10 -6.30 23.54 49.45
N LEU A 11 -7.43 22.99 49.03
CA LEU A 11 -7.55 21.60 48.61
C LEU A 11 -6.90 21.44 47.22
N LEU A 12 -5.69 20.89 47.17
CA LEU A 12 -5.04 20.48 45.92
C LEU A 12 -5.77 19.23 45.39
N ALA A 13 -6.73 19.44 44.49
CA ALA A 13 -7.31 18.36 43.70
C ALA A 13 -6.20 17.77 42.81
N ARG A 14 -5.75 16.56 43.13
CA ARG A 14 -4.78 15.83 42.31
C ARG A 14 -5.48 15.43 41.01
N ALA A 15 -5.14 16.14 39.93
CA ALA A 15 -5.63 15.81 38.61
C ALA A 15 -5.29 14.34 38.29
N PRO A 16 -6.22 13.54 37.74
CA PRO A 16 -5.90 12.22 37.25
C PRO A 16 -4.82 12.37 36.17
N ALA A 17 -3.75 11.58 36.28
CA ALA A 17 -2.70 11.54 35.28
C ALA A 17 -3.33 11.30 33.88
N PRO A 18 -2.81 11.94 32.82
CA PRO A 18 -3.32 11.70 31.48
C PRO A 18 -3.24 10.20 31.18
N GLU A 19 -4.38 9.60 30.83
CA GLU A 19 -4.43 8.21 30.40
C GLU A 19 -3.63 8.13 29.10
N VAL A 20 -2.41 7.62 29.16
CA VAL A 20 -1.57 7.43 27.97
C VAL A 20 -2.30 6.42 27.08
N CYS A 21 -2.87 6.91 25.98
CA CYS A 21 -3.50 6.08 24.96
C CYS A 21 -2.42 5.22 24.29
N ALA A 22 -2.21 4.00 24.79
CA ALA A 22 -1.34 3.04 24.14
C ALA A 22 -1.96 2.60 22.79
N ALA A 23 -1.25 2.85 21.69
CA ALA A 23 -1.60 2.38 20.37
C ALA A 23 -1.11 0.93 20.16
N LEU A 24 -1.75 0.19 19.25
CA LEU A 24 -1.19 -1.05 18.73
C LEU A 24 0.04 -0.73 17.89
N ASN A 25 1.09 -1.52 18.05
CA ASN A 25 2.22 -1.45 17.13
C ASN A 25 1.90 -2.30 15.89
N VAL A 26 1.65 -1.61 14.78
CA VAL A 26 1.29 -2.21 13.49
C VAL A 26 2.41 -1.90 12.51
N THR A 27 2.91 -2.90 11.80
CA THR A 27 3.88 -2.72 10.72
C THR A 27 3.45 -3.50 9.49
N VAL A 28 3.74 -2.97 8.31
CA VAL A 28 3.53 -3.68 7.05
C VAL A 28 4.89 -4.07 6.46
N SER A 29 5.02 -5.32 6.04
CA SER A 29 6.20 -5.81 5.32
C SER A 29 5.79 -6.57 4.06
N PRO A 30 6.58 -6.54 2.99
CA PRO A 30 7.74 -5.64 2.78
C PRO A 30 7.30 -4.18 2.66
N GLY A 31 8.20 -3.24 2.97
CA GLY A 31 7.96 -1.79 2.95
C GLY A 31 9.25 -1.00 3.27
N PRO A 32 9.25 0.34 3.13
CA PRO A 32 8.10 1.21 2.87
C PRO A 32 7.61 1.22 1.41
N VAL A 33 8.44 0.74 0.48
CA VAL A 33 8.13 0.56 -0.94
C VAL A 33 8.59 -0.84 -1.34
N VAL A 34 7.77 -1.57 -2.10
CA VAL A 34 8.10 -2.90 -2.63
C VAL A 34 7.76 -3.01 -4.10
N ASP A 35 8.63 -3.69 -4.84
CA ASP A 35 8.44 -4.03 -6.25
C ASP A 35 8.04 -5.49 -6.39
N TYR A 36 7.02 -5.74 -7.22
CA TYR A 36 6.60 -7.07 -7.64
C TYR A 36 6.55 -7.10 -9.16
N LEU A 37 6.85 -8.26 -9.76
CA LEU A 37 6.69 -8.43 -11.20
C LEU A 37 5.21 -8.45 -11.57
N GLU A 38 4.86 -7.74 -12.64
CA GLU A 38 3.51 -7.81 -13.20
C GLU A 38 3.17 -9.26 -13.61
N GLY A 39 1.94 -9.68 -13.32
CA GLY A 39 1.50 -11.06 -13.51
C GLY A 39 1.84 -12.01 -12.36
N GLU A 40 2.75 -11.66 -11.45
CA GLU A 40 3.04 -12.45 -10.25
C GLU A 40 2.06 -12.17 -9.10
N ASN A 41 2.14 -12.96 -8.04
CA ASN A 41 1.32 -12.77 -6.84
C ASN A 41 2.05 -11.86 -5.85
N ALA A 42 1.50 -10.67 -5.62
CA ALA A 42 2.02 -9.76 -4.61
C ALA A 42 1.47 -10.11 -3.22
N THR A 43 2.30 -10.03 -2.19
CA THR A 43 1.90 -10.33 -0.81
C THR A 43 2.36 -9.25 0.17
N LEU A 44 1.43 -8.73 0.97
CA LEU A 44 1.73 -7.82 2.06
C LEU A 44 1.34 -8.46 3.40
N LEU A 45 2.20 -8.31 4.39
CA LEU A 45 2.02 -8.83 5.72
C LEU A 45 1.81 -7.68 6.70
N CYS A 46 0.68 -7.69 7.39
CA CYS A 46 0.40 -6.77 8.48
C CYS A 46 0.68 -7.46 9.81
N HIS A 47 1.77 -7.03 10.46
CA HIS A 47 2.20 -7.50 11.76
C HIS A 47 1.57 -6.64 12.84
N VAL A 48 1.11 -7.28 13.91
CA VAL A 48 0.48 -6.62 15.04
C VAL A 48 1.13 -7.11 16.31
N SER A 49 1.62 -6.17 17.11
CA SER A 49 2.16 -6.40 18.45
C SER A 49 1.54 -5.45 19.46
N GLN A 50 1.87 -5.63 20.75
CA GLN A 50 1.43 -4.76 21.86
C GLN A 50 -0.09 -4.73 22.08
N LYS A 51 -0.75 -5.90 21.99
CA LYS A 51 -2.15 -6.05 22.43
C LYS A 51 -2.27 -5.74 23.92
N ARG A 52 -3.20 -4.85 24.30
CA ARG A 52 -3.43 -4.46 25.70
C ARG A 52 -4.10 -5.57 26.52
N ARG A 53 -4.87 -6.45 25.88
CA ARG A 53 -5.65 -7.51 26.56
C ARG A 53 -5.34 -8.89 25.99
N LYS A 54 -5.18 -9.88 26.87
CA LYS A 54 -4.84 -11.27 26.52
C LYS A 54 -5.85 -11.91 25.55
N ASP A 55 -7.15 -11.61 25.73
CA ASP A 55 -8.24 -12.19 24.95
C ASP A 55 -8.98 -11.18 24.05
N SER A 56 -8.35 -10.04 23.75
CA SER A 56 -8.92 -9.15 22.74
C SER A 56 -8.86 -9.77 21.36
N LEU A 57 -9.87 -9.44 20.55
CA LEU A 57 -9.97 -9.79 19.15
C LEU A 57 -9.52 -8.59 18.33
N LEU A 58 -9.00 -8.84 17.13
CA LEU A 58 -8.60 -7.79 16.21
C LEU A 58 -9.58 -7.69 15.05
N ALA A 59 -9.89 -6.45 14.64
CA ALA A 59 -10.52 -6.17 13.36
C ALA A 59 -9.51 -5.48 12.46
N VAL A 60 -9.16 -6.12 11.35
CA VAL A 60 -8.13 -5.68 10.40
C VAL A 60 -8.80 -5.15 9.13
N ARG A 61 -8.37 -4.00 8.65
CA ARG A 61 -8.89 -3.35 7.45
C ARG A 61 -7.73 -2.97 6.54
N TRP A 62 -7.85 -3.31 5.26
CA TRP A 62 -6.94 -2.85 4.23
C TRP A 62 -7.61 -1.79 3.36
N PHE A 63 -6.93 -0.67 3.23
CA PHE A 63 -7.30 0.44 2.36
C PHE A 63 -6.32 0.54 1.21
N PHE A 64 -6.80 1.06 0.08
CA PHE A 64 -6.01 1.31 -1.12
C PHE A 64 -6.17 2.76 -1.58
N ALA A 65 -5.06 3.36 -1.99
CA ALA A 65 -4.99 4.67 -2.59
C ALA A 65 -4.02 4.58 -3.79
N HIS A 66 -4.33 5.24 -4.91
CA HIS A 66 -3.46 5.18 -6.10
C HIS A 66 -2.15 5.95 -5.88
N SER A 67 -2.20 7.00 -5.06
CA SER A 67 -1.06 7.78 -4.57
C SER A 67 -1.28 8.14 -3.10
N SER A 68 -0.22 8.57 -2.40
CA SER A 68 -0.27 8.94 -0.98
C SER A 68 -1.31 10.02 -0.67
N ASP A 69 -1.57 10.90 -1.64
CA ASP A 69 -2.45 12.06 -1.48
C ASP A 69 -3.87 11.79 -2.00
N SER A 70 -4.10 10.63 -2.61
CA SER A 70 -5.40 10.23 -3.11
C SER A 70 -6.30 9.68 -1.99
N GLN A 71 -7.62 9.78 -2.19
CA GLN A 71 -8.57 9.27 -1.21
C GLN A 71 -8.44 7.74 -1.06
N GLU A 72 -8.21 7.30 0.18
CA GLU A 72 -8.20 5.89 0.55
C GLU A 72 -9.59 5.24 0.38
N ALA A 73 -9.64 4.10 -0.31
CA ALA A 73 -10.82 3.26 -0.42
C ALA A 73 -10.67 1.98 0.41
N LEU A 74 -11.67 1.65 1.24
CA LEU A 74 -11.71 0.38 1.95
C LEU A 74 -11.83 -0.77 0.94
N MET A 75 -10.87 -1.69 0.93
CA MET A 75 -10.87 -2.84 0.03
C MET A 75 -11.48 -4.07 0.67
N VAL A 76 -10.91 -4.46 1.82
CA VAL A 76 -11.19 -5.73 2.48
C VAL A 76 -11.01 -5.59 3.98
N LYS A 77 -11.85 -6.29 4.73
CA LYS A 77 -11.86 -6.30 6.19
C LYS A 77 -11.95 -7.72 6.70
N MET A 78 -11.11 -8.04 7.68
CA MET A 78 -11.33 -9.18 8.56
C MET A 78 -11.99 -8.68 9.84
N THR A 79 -13.18 -9.20 10.13
CA THR A 79 -13.92 -8.85 11.35
C THR A 79 -13.34 -9.56 12.57
N LYS A 80 -13.75 -9.13 13.77
CA LYS A 80 -13.41 -9.81 15.04
C LYS A 80 -13.84 -11.29 15.08
N LEU A 81 -14.82 -11.68 14.26
CA LEU A 81 -15.28 -13.07 14.12
C LEU A 81 -14.55 -13.82 13.00
N ARG A 82 -13.46 -13.26 12.47
CA ARG A 82 -12.63 -13.81 11.37
C ARG A 82 -13.37 -13.95 10.03
N MET A 83 -14.53 -13.30 9.89
CA MET A 83 -15.22 -13.18 8.60
C MET A 83 -14.53 -12.14 7.73
N VAL A 84 -14.28 -12.48 6.46
CA VAL A 84 -13.70 -11.58 5.44
C VAL A 84 -14.82 -10.91 4.64
N GLN A 85 -14.76 -9.58 4.54
CA GLN A 85 -15.74 -8.74 3.86
C GLN A 85 -15.02 -7.85 2.83
N TYR A 86 -15.54 -7.79 1.60
CA TYR A 86 -14.99 -6.98 0.50
C TYR A 86 -15.88 -5.75 0.26
N TYR A 87 -15.28 -4.61 -0.11
CA TYR A 87 -15.97 -3.32 -0.20
C TYR A 87 -15.67 -2.59 -1.52
N GLY A 88 -16.56 -1.66 -1.88
CA GLY A 88 -16.41 -0.80 -3.06
C GLY A 88 -16.14 -1.59 -4.34
N ASN A 89 -15.17 -1.12 -5.13
CA ASN A 89 -14.77 -1.76 -6.38
C ASN A 89 -14.18 -3.17 -6.19
N PHE A 90 -13.70 -3.50 -5.00
CA PHE A 90 -13.11 -4.80 -4.66
C PHE A 90 -14.16 -5.85 -4.31
N SER A 91 -15.43 -5.46 -4.13
CA SER A 91 -16.55 -6.40 -3.97
C SER A 91 -16.95 -7.10 -5.29
N ARG A 92 -16.60 -6.51 -6.44
CA ARG A 92 -16.91 -7.03 -7.78
C ARG A 92 -16.18 -8.36 -8.02
N SER A 93 -16.85 -9.28 -8.74
CA SER A 93 -16.38 -10.67 -8.91
C SER A 93 -14.94 -10.79 -9.42
N ALA A 94 -14.52 -9.97 -10.38
CA ALA A 94 -13.16 -10.03 -10.93
C ALA A 94 -12.06 -9.65 -9.92
N LYS A 95 -12.15 -8.47 -9.29
CA LYS A 95 -11.16 -8.02 -8.28
C LYS A 95 -11.21 -8.89 -7.03
N ARG A 96 -12.41 -9.28 -6.59
CA ARG A 96 -12.61 -10.15 -5.44
C ARG A 96 -11.94 -11.52 -5.58
N ARG A 97 -11.91 -12.10 -6.79
CA ARG A 97 -11.27 -13.41 -7.04
C ARG A 97 -9.76 -13.38 -6.87
N ARG A 98 -9.11 -12.24 -7.15
CA ARG A 98 -7.66 -12.05 -7.05
C ARG A 98 -7.21 -11.56 -5.67
N LEU A 99 -8.08 -10.90 -4.92
CA LEU A 99 -7.76 -10.37 -3.59
C LEU A 99 -8.04 -11.40 -2.50
N ARG A 100 -7.05 -11.72 -1.66
CA ARG A 100 -7.19 -12.67 -0.54
C ARG A 100 -6.68 -12.04 0.75
N LEU A 101 -7.44 -12.21 1.84
CA LEU A 101 -7.05 -11.79 3.19
C LEU A 101 -7.11 -13.00 4.13
N LEU A 102 -5.99 -13.32 4.77
CA LEU A 102 -5.84 -14.47 5.66
C LEU A 102 -5.20 -14.06 6.99
N GLU A 103 -5.58 -14.75 8.07
CA GLU A 103 -4.88 -14.69 9.36
C GLU A 103 -3.93 -15.88 9.43
N GLU A 104 -2.63 -15.61 9.39
CA GLU A 104 -1.60 -16.67 9.47
C GLU A 104 -1.24 -17.02 10.91
N GLN A 105 -1.07 -15.98 11.74
CA GLN A 105 -0.80 -16.14 13.15
C GLN A 105 -1.87 -15.39 13.92
N ARG A 106 -2.59 -16.13 14.75
CA ARG A 106 -3.78 -15.64 15.43
C ARG A 106 -3.47 -14.38 16.23
N GLY A 107 -4.13 -13.27 15.87
CA GLY A 107 -3.97 -11.99 16.56
C GLY A 107 -2.63 -11.28 16.35
N ALA A 108 -1.80 -11.73 15.41
CA ALA A 108 -0.44 -11.22 15.24
C ALA A 108 -0.03 -11.00 13.77
N LEU A 109 -0.44 -11.86 12.83
CA LEU A 109 0.01 -11.78 11.44
C LEU A 109 -1.15 -11.98 10.46
N TYR A 110 -1.34 -10.99 9.60
CA TYR A 110 -2.41 -10.97 8.59
C TYR A 110 -1.82 -10.77 7.19
N ARG A 111 -2.10 -11.71 6.30
CA ARG A 111 -1.62 -11.70 4.91
C ARG A 111 -2.67 -11.15 3.96
N LEU A 112 -2.34 -10.09 3.25
CA LEU A 112 -3.05 -9.65 2.05
C LEU A 112 -2.30 -10.15 0.83
N SER A 113 -2.99 -10.83 -0.08
CA SER A 113 -2.42 -11.24 -1.37
C SER A 113 -3.25 -10.69 -2.53
N VAL A 114 -2.56 -10.13 -3.51
CA VAL A 114 -3.12 -9.70 -4.80
C VAL A 114 -2.57 -10.65 -5.87
N LEU A 115 -3.43 -11.53 -6.38
CA LEU A 115 -3.03 -12.52 -7.38
C LEU A 115 -2.95 -11.90 -8.77
N THR A 116 -1.97 -12.33 -9.57
CA THR A 116 -1.77 -11.85 -10.95
C THR A 116 -1.77 -10.33 -11.00
N LEU A 117 -0.73 -9.71 -10.45
CA LEU A 117 -0.62 -8.27 -10.26
C LEU A 117 -0.81 -7.52 -11.58
N GLN A 118 -1.69 -6.52 -11.58
CA GLN A 118 -1.98 -5.68 -12.75
C GLN A 118 -1.48 -4.25 -12.52
N PRO A 119 -1.23 -3.46 -13.58
CA PRO A 119 -0.85 -2.05 -13.44
C PRO A 119 -1.83 -1.24 -12.58
N SER A 120 -3.12 -1.56 -12.64
CA SER A 120 -4.16 -0.89 -11.84
C SER A 120 -4.17 -1.25 -10.34
N ASP A 121 -3.35 -2.22 -9.93
CA ASP A 121 -3.20 -2.63 -8.53
C ASP A 121 -2.02 -1.90 -7.84
N GLN A 122 -1.23 -1.13 -8.59
CA GLN A 122 -0.12 -0.34 -8.05
C GLN A 122 -0.65 0.83 -7.22
N GLY A 123 -0.01 1.11 -6.08
CA GLY A 123 -0.40 2.20 -5.19
C GLY A 123 -0.05 1.95 -3.71
N HIS A 124 -0.65 2.75 -2.84
CA HIS A 124 -0.46 2.67 -1.39
C HIS A 124 -1.50 1.76 -0.75
N TYR A 125 -1.01 0.84 0.07
CA TYR A 125 -1.78 -0.11 0.84
C TYR A 125 -1.64 0.19 2.32
N VAL A 126 -2.75 0.43 3.00
CA VAL A 126 -2.77 0.81 4.41
C VAL A 126 -3.48 -0.26 5.23
N CYS A 127 -2.76 -0.89 6.17
CA CYS A 127 -3.34 -1.79 7.15
C CYS A 127 -3.75 -1.00 8.41
N ARG A 128 -5.03 -1.02 8.76
CA ARG A 128 -5.57 -0.45 10.00
C ARG A 128 -6.13 -1.55 10.89
N VAL A 129 -5.69 -1.58 12.13
CA VAL A 129 -6.05 -2.60 13.11
C VAL A 129 -6.74 -1.96 14.30
N GLN A 130 -7.78 -2.62 14.81
CA GLN A 130 -8.53 -2.20 15.98
C GLN A 130 -8.62 -3.35 16.98
N GLU A 131 -8.14 -3.13 18.20
CA GLU A 131 -8.28 -4.06 19.32
C GLU A 131 -9.67 -3.92 19.93
N ILE A 132 -10.39 -5.03 20.04
CA ILE A 132 -11.78 -5.06 20.53
C ILE A 132 -11.90 -6.15 21.58
N SER A 133 -12.50 -5.86 22.72
CA SER A 133 -12.90 -6.89 23.69
C SER A 133 -14.30 -6.63 24.21
N ARG A 134 -14.90 -7.67 24.80
CA ARG A 134 -16.16 -7.51 25.53
C ARG A 134 -15.87 -6.90 26.90
N HIS A 135 -16.62 -5.87 27.27
CA HIS A 135 -16.55 -5.21 28.56
C HIS A 135 -17.96 -4.80 28.99
N ARG A 136 -18.38 -5.22 30.19
CA ARG A 136 -19.75 -5.01 30.71
C ARG A 136 -20.84 -5.35 29.68
N ASN A 137 -20.72 -6.52 29.05
CA ASN A 137 -21.60 -7.01 27.99
C ASN A 137 -21.68 -6.18 26.69
N LYS A 138 -20.86 -5.14 26.54
CA LYS A 138 -20.74 -4.36 25.32
C LYS A 138 -19.41 -4.65 24.64
N TRP A 139 -19.37 -4.50 23.32
CA TRP A 139 -18.12 -4.55 22.57
C TRP A 139 -17.46 -3.18 22.61
N THR A 140 -16.22 -3.12 23.08
CA THR A 140 -15.46 -1.88 23.26
C THR A 140 -14.16 -1.97 22.46
N ALA A 141 -13.82 -0.88 21.77
CA ALA A 141 -12.51 -0.72 21.14
C ALA A 141 -11.52 -0.14 22.16
N TRP A 142 -10.31 -0.69 22.22
CA TRP A 142 -9.33 -0.34 23.25
C TRP A 142 -8.12 0.40 22.71
N SER A 143 -7.65 -0.02 21.54
CA SER A 143 -6.46 0.53 20.90
C SER A 143 -6.60 0.38 19.40
N ASN A 144 -5.85 1.19 18.66
CA ASN A 144 -5.78 1.17 17.22
C ASN A 144 -4.32 1.26 16.78
N GLY A 145 -4.05 0.86 15.55
CA GLY A 145 -2.75 1.01 14.92
C GLY A 145 -2.90 1.03 13.42
N SER A 146 -1.96 1.68 12.74
CA SER A 146 -1.97 1.82 11.29
C SER A 146 -0.55 1.79 10.75
N SER A 147 -0.35 1.14 9.61
CA SER A 147 0.90 1.21 8.86
C SER A 147 0.61 1.04 7.38
N ALA A 148 1.49 1.56 6.55
CA ALA A 148 1.32 1.63 5.11
C ALA A 148 2.57 1.18 4.38
N THR A 149 2.38 0.70 3.15
CA THR A 149 3.46 0.46 2.20
C THR A 149 2.99 0.82 0.80
N GLU A 150 3.91 1.23 -0.05
CA GLU A 150 3.68 1.38 -1.48
C GLU A 150 4.03 0.07 -2.20
N MET A 151 3.16 -0.36 -3.10
CA MET A 151 3.36 -1.52 -3.97
C MET A 151 3.46 -1.04 -5.41
N ARG A 152 4.57 -1.37 -6.08
CA ARG A 152 4.81 -1.06 -7.49
C ARG A 152 4.88 -2.35 -8.30
N GLY A 153 4.44 -2.25 -9.55
CA GLY A 153 4.48 -3.34 -10.52
C GLY A 153 5.60 -3.06 -11.52
N VAL A 154 6.54 -3.98 -11.66
CA VAL A 154 7.60 -3.90 -12.67
C VAL A 154 7.28 -4.85 -13.83
N SER A 155 7.30 -4.31 -15.05
CA SER A 155 7.09 -5.13 -16.25
C SER A 155 8.30 -6.02 -16.49
N SER A 156 8.06 -7.28 -16.85
CA SER A 156 9.11 -8.25 -17.17
C SER A 156 9.67 -8.10 -18.59
N HIS A 157 9.02 -7.30 -19.44
CA HIS A 157 9.53 -7.01 -20.77
C HIS A 157 10.77 -6.11 -20.66
N PRO A 158 11.92 -6.49 -21.26
CA PRO A 158 13.02 -5.57 -21.42
C PRO A 158 12.47 -4.34 -22.14
N VAL A 159 12.67 -3.16 -21.55
CA VAL A 159 12.61 -1.92 -22.32
C VAL A 159 13.68 -2.07 -23.38
N GLU A 160 13.32 -2.54 -24.57
CA GLU A 160 14.12 -2.35 -25.77
C GLU A 160 14.26 -0.85 -25.91
N ARG A 161 15.32 -0.29 -25.33
CA ARG A 161 15.79 1.05 -25.63
C ARG A 161 15.98 1.02 -27.12
N GLY A 162 15.06 1.67 -27.84
CA GLY A 162 15.02 1.65 -29.29
C GLY A 162 16.43 1.77 -29.84
N ALA A 163 16.88 0.72 -30.51
CA ALA A 163 18.00 0.83 -31.41
C ALA A 163 17.57 1.88 -32.43
N PHE A 164 18.01 3.12 -32.24
CA PHE A 164 17.99 4.12 -33.27
C PHE A 164 18.88 3.56 -34.38
N LEU A 165 18.26 2.84 -35.33
CA LEU A 165 18.82 2.67 -36.66
C LEU A 165 18.88 4.07 -37.23
N GLY A 166 20.01 4.74 -36.96
CA GLY A 166 20.37 6.01 -37.57
C GLY A 166 20.49 5.77 -39.06
N ILE A 167 19.39 5.94 -39.79
CA ILE A 167 19.43 6.16 -41.22
C ILE A 167 20.10 7.52 -41.37
N SER A 168 21.42 7.54 -41.57
CA SER A 168 22.10 8.73 -42.04
C SER A 168 21.57 9.04 -43.43
N LEU A 169 20.58 9.94 -43.50
CA LEU A 169 20.11 10.51 -44.75
C LEU A 169 21.25 11.38 -45.29
N VAL A 170 22.11 10.81 -46.13
CA VAL A 170 23.12 11.58 -46.86
C VAL A 170 22.37 12.37 -47.92
N ILE A 171 22.04 13.62 -47.60
CA ILE A 171 21.51 14.58 -48.57
C ILE A 171 22.67 14.91 -49.50
N LEU A 172 22.74 14.25 -50.65
CA LEU A 172 23.60 14.67 -51.75
C LEU A 172 23.12 16.06 -52.23
N PRO A 173 23.97 17.10 -52.21
CA PRO A 173 23.62 18.39 -52.77
C PRO A 173 23.48 18.22 -54.28
N HIS A 174 22.24 18.23 -54.77
CA HIS A 174 21.97 18.34 -56.19
C HIS A 174 22.46 19.71 -56.67
N SER A 175 23.64 19.73 -57.27
CA SER A 175 24.04 20.74 -58.23
C SER A 175 23.99 20.11 -59.61
N LEU A 176 23.09 20.64 -60.43
CA LEU A 176 22.87 20.43 -61.87
C LEU A 176 24.18 20.67 -62.68
N PRO A 177 24.29 20.44 -64.01
CA PRO A 177 23.29 19.96 -65.00
C PRO A 177 23.87 18.96 -66.07
N PHE A 178 23.01 18.52 -66.99
CA PHE A 178 23.30 18.01 -68.35
C PHE A 178 23.92 16.59 -68.58
N THR A 179 23.23 15.88 -69.48
CA THR A 179 23.66 14.87 -70.48
C THR A 179 23.92 13.39 -70.09
N THR A 180 23.04 12.54 -70.66
CA THR A 180 23.24 11.21 -71.31
C THR A 180 23.89 10.03 -70.58
N ASP A 181 23.10 8.95 -70.56
CA ASP A 181 23.43 7.53 -70.70
C ASP A 181 24.00 6.67 -69.55
N LEU A 182 23.41 5.47 -69.51
CA LEU A 182 23.68 4.23 -68.77
C LEU A 182 25.00 4.13 -67.98
N ILE A 183 24.89 3.85 -66.67
CA ILE A 183 25.77 2.86 -66.01
C ILE A 183 24.94 1.96 -65.10
N MET A 184 24.81 0.70 -65.53
CA MET A 184 24.45 -0.44 -64.71
C MET A 184 25.70 -0.84 -63.91
N ALA A 185 25.65 -0.79 -62.59
CA ALA A 185 26.67 -1.41 -61.74
C ALA A 185 26.02 -1.96 -60.47
N SER A 186 25.65 -3.23 -60.55
CA SER A 186 25.48 -4.12 -59.40
C SER A 186 26.84 -4.35 -58.74
N PHE A 187 26.92 -4.22 -57.42
CA PHE A 187 27.94 -4.93 -56.63
C PHE A 187 27.31 -5.44 -55.33
N LEU A 188 27.23 -6.77 -55.24
CA LEU A 188 27.27 -7.49 -53.97
C LEU A 188 28.68 -7.30 -53.38
N GLN A 189 28.80 -7.11 -52.07
CA GLN A 189 29.89 -7.74 -51.32
C GLN A 189 29.53 -7.85 -49.83
N SER A 190 29.70 -9.06 -49.33
CA SER A 190 29.66 -9.50 -47.93
C SER A 190 30.88 -8.99 -47.15
N SER A 191 30.67 -8.68 -45.86
CA SER A 191 31.51 -9.11 -44.73
C SER A 191 30.72 -8.97 -43.44
#